data_AF-A0A2P5X4A9-F1
#
_entry.id   AF-A0A2P5X4A9-F1
#
_cell.length_a   1.000
_cell.length_b   1.000
_cell.length_c   1.000
_cell.angle_alpha   90.00
_cell.angle_beta   90.00
_cell.angle_gamma   90.00
#
_symmetry.space_group_name_H-M   'P 1'
#
loop_
_entity.id
_entity.type
_entity.pdbx_description
1 polymer ?
#
loop_
_entity_poly.entity_id
_entity_poly.type
_entity_poly.pdbx_seq_one_letter_code
_entity_poly.pdbx_strand_id
1 'polypeptide(L)'
;MTEREKRAHVGSRWNPRAVHETEKQKLAMGGRAHTSVFWSPKFGVLPSSVLTLEESALDVDQVDNLIKFCPTKEEMELLKGYTGDKDKLGKCEQFFLELMKVPRVESKLRVFSFKIQFRSQVSDLRHSLNIIRNSVKLKRIMQTILSLGNALNQGTARGSAIGFKLDSLLKLTDTRARNNKMTLMHYLCKVLADKLPVVLDFSKDVSSLEPAAKIQLKFLAEEMQAISKGLEKVVQELSSSENDGPVSDSFREKLKEFLCFAEAEVRSLASLYSGVGRNVDALILYFGEDPARCSFEQVTSTLLNFVRMFNKAHDENCKQLEQEMKKSAENDKSKMQDESKNILQTSIKSNNVK
;
A
#
# COMPACT_ATOMS: atom_id res chain seq x y z
N MET A 1 63.02 -66.13 -40.19
CA MET A 1 62.86 -64.66 -40.10
C MET A 1 61.99 -64.24 -41.28
N THR A 2 60.70 -63.96 -41.05
CA THR A 2 59.87 -63.12 -41.94
C THR A 2 58.52 -62.79 -41.30
N GLU A 3 58.37 -61.51 -40.96
CA GLU A 3 57.18 -60.63 -41.14
C GLU A 3 55.77 -61.24 -41.08
N ARG A 4 55.29 -61.65 -39.89
CA ARG A 4 53.83 -61.76 -39.67
C ARG A 4 53.31 -61.43 -38.25
N GLU A 5 54.11 -60.74 -37.42
CA GLU A 5 53.72 -60.40 -36.03
C GLU A 5 53.86 -58.90 -35.70
N LYS A 6 53.50 -58.01 -36.62
CA LYS A 6 53.26 -56.58 -36.31
C LYS A 6 52.00 -56.09 -36.99
N ARG A 7 50.85 -56.27 -36.35
CA ARG A 7 49.65 -55.39 -36.42
C ARG A 7 48.51 -55.99 -35.58
N ALA A 8 48.58 -55.73 -34.28
CA ALA A 8 47.44 -55.85 -33.38
C ALA A 8 47.42 -54.64 -32.45
N HIS A 9 47.22 -53.46 -33.04
CA HIS A 9 46.79 -52.24 -32.35
C HIS A 9 46.13 -51.32 -33.38
N VAL A 10 45.14 -50.54 -32.92
CA VAL A 10 44.26 -49.62 -33.65
C VAL A 10 42.94 -50.27 -34.10
N GLY A 11 41.89 -50.01 -33.31
CA GLY A 11 40.53 -50.42 -33.65
C GLY A 11 39.44 -50.19 -32.61
N SER A 12 39.66 -49.42 -31.53
CA SER A 12 38.57 -48.90 -30.70
C SER A 12 37.84 -47.83 -31.51
N ARG A 13 36.81 -48.30 -32.23
CA ARG A 13 35.92 -47.53 -33.10
C ARG A 13 35.43 -46.28 -32.37
N TRP A 14 35.93 -45.13 -32.81
CA TRP A 14 35.40 -43.81 -32.47
C TRP A 14 33.88 -43.83 -32.72
N ASN A 15 33.07 -43.60 -31.69
CA ASN A 15 31.61 -43.53 -31.82
C ASN A 15 31.19 -42.05 -31.82
N PRO A 16 31.07 -41.40 -32.99
CA PRO A 16 30.70 -39.99 -33.08
C PRO A 16 29.27 -39.68 -32.57
N ARG A 17 28.40 -40.70 -32.39
CA ARG A 17 27.06 -40.49 -31.79
C ARG A 17 27.14 -40.20 -30.29
N ALA A 18 28.01 -40.89 -29.56
CA ALA A 18 28.18 -40.68 -28.11
C ALA A 18 28.78 -39.29 -27.80
N VAL A 19 29.70 -38.82 -28.64
CA VAL A 19 30.30 -37.48 -28.53
C VAL A 19 29.26 -36.39 -28.88
N HIS A 20 28.47 -36.59 -29.93
CA HIS A 20 27.39 -35.67 -30.30
C HIS A 20 26.25 -35.59 -29.29
N GLU A 21 25.93 -36.67 -28.57
CA GLU A 21 24.92 -36.66 -27.50
C GLU A 21 25.41 -35.82 -26.30
N THR A 22 26.68 -35.98 -25.91
CA THR A 22 27.30 -35.19 -24.82
C THR A 22 27.51 -33.72 -25.18
N GLU A 23 27.82 -33.40 -26.43
CA GLU A 23 27.94 -32.01 -26.89
C GLU A 23 26.57 -31.34 -27.02
N LYS A 24 25.53 -32.06 -27.47
CA LYS A 24 24.14 -31.54 -27.46
C LYS A 24 23.62 -31.28 -26.06
N GLN A 25 23.92 -32.16 -25.09
CA GLN A 25 23.58 -31.95 -23.68
C GLN A 25 24.30 -30.73 -23.08
N LYS A 26 25.58 -30.51 -23.43
CA LYS A 26 26.34 -29.32 -23.02
C LYS A 26 25.84 -28.02 -23.67
N LEU A 27 25.35 -28.07 -24.92
CA LEU A 27 24.87 -26.88 -25.64
C LEU A 27 23.47 -26.41 -25.21
N ALA A 28 22.58 -27.31 -24.77
CA ALA A 28 21.18 -26.96 -24.46
C ALA A 28 21.04 -25.98 -23.27
N MET A 29 22.02 -25.94 -22.36
CA MET A 29 21.93 -25.16 -21.10
C MET A 29 22.83 -23.91 -21.06
N GLY A 30 23.42 -23.54 -22.20
CA GLY A 30 24.50 -22.54 -22.36
C GLY A 30 24.20 -21.09 -21.93
N GLY A 31 23.03 -20.77 -21.39
CA GLY A 31 22.67 -19.43 -20.89
C GLY A 31 22.59 -19.27 -19.36
N ARG A 32 22.57 -20.38 -18.59
CA ARG A 32 22.30 -20.37 -17.14
C ARG A 32 23.48 -20.76 -16.25
N ALA A 33 24.63 -21.07 -16.86
CA ALA A 33 25.82 -21.51 -16.14
C ALA A 33 26.35 -20.48 -15.13
N HIS A 34 26.22 -19.17 -15.40
CA HIS A 34 26.75 -18.11 -14.54
C HIS A 34 26.07 -18.06 -13.16
N THR A 35 24.76 -18.35 -13.08
CA THR A 35 24.03 -18.37 -11.80
C THR A 35 24.23 -19.66 -11.01
N SER A 36 24.56 -20.80 -11.64
CA SER A 36 24.92 -22.03 -10.92
C SER A 36 26.19 -21.89 -10.07
N VAL A 37 27.10 -20.99 -10.47
CA VAL A 37 28.33 -20.69 -9.71
C VAL A 37 28.01 -19.95 -8.41
N PHE A 38 27.00 -19.07 -8.43
CA PHE A 38 26.54 -18.33 -7.24
C PHE A 38 25.99 -19.27 -6.16
N TRP A 39 25.31 -20.35 -6.54
CA TRP A 39 24.71 -21.32 -5.61
C TRP A 39 25.66 -22.45 -5.20
N SER A 40 26.84 -22.55 -5.82
CA SER A 40 27.81 -23.62 -5.56
C SER A 40 28.16 -23.85 -4.08
N PRO A 41 28.28 -22.82 -3.23
CA PRO A 41 28.54 -23.02 -1.80
C PRO A 41 27.38 -23.65 -1.01
N LYS A 42 26.14 -23.57 -1.53
CA LYS A 42 24.92 -24.03 -0.84
C LYS A 42 24.35 -25.34 -1.40
N PHE A 43 25.01 -25.97 -2.39
CA PHE A 43 24.49 -27.15 -3.11
C PHE A 43 24.02 -28.29 -2.21
N GLY A 44 24.78 -28.64 -1.17
CA GLY A 44 24.45 -29.79 -0.31
C GLY A 44 23.32 -29.55 0.70
N VAL A 45 23.06 -28.30 1.08
CA VAL A 45 22.09 -27.95 2.14
C VAL A 45 20.75 -27.45 1.58
N LEU A 46 20.72 -27.11 0.29
CA LEU A 46 19.55 -26.54 -0.36
C LEU A 46 18.32 -27.47 -0.36
N PRO A 47 18.43 -28.78 -0.66
CA PRO A 47 17.27 -29.68 -0.63
C PRO A 47 16.65 -29.77 0.77
N SER A 48 17.48 -29.83 1.81
CA SER A 48 17.02 -29.86 3.20
C SER A 48 16.32 -28.56 3.59
N SER A 49 16.88 -27.39 3.29
CA SER A 49 16.27 -26.10 3.66
C SER A 49 14.92 -25.87 2.98
N VAL A 50 14.72 -26.38 1.75
CA VAL A 50 13.42 -26.34 1.06
C VAL A 50 12.41 -27.31 1.69
N LEU A 51 12.85 -28.53 2.06
CA LEU A 51 11.99 -29.53 2.72
C LEU A 51 11.65 -29.18 4.17
N THR A 52 12.45 -28.35 4.83
CA THR A 52 12.20 -27.88 6.21
C THR A 52 11.58 -26.48 6.26
N LEU A 53 11.48 -25.78 5.12
CA LEU A 53 11.00 -24.40 5.01
C LEU A 53 11.76 -23.44 5.94
N GLU A 54 13.08 -23.56 5.96
CA GLU A 54 13.97 -22.87 6.91
C GLU A 54 14.26 -21.42 6.50
N GLU A 55 13.52 -20.48 7.10
CA GLU A 55 13.59 -19.03 6.82
C GLU A 55 14.96 -18.39 7.11
N SER A 56 15.77 -18.96 7.99
CA SER A 56 17.14 -18.48 8.29
C SER A 56 18.16 -18.84 7.22
N ALA A 57 17.87 -19.82 6.36
CA ALA A 57 18.81 -20.33 5.35
C ALA A 57 18.70 -19.60 4.00
N LEU A 58 17.48 -19.13 3.65
CA LEU A 58 17.15 -18.47 2.39
C LEU A 58 16.19 -17.29 2.63
N ASP A 59 16.55 -16.12 2.11
CA ASP A 59 15.66 -14.97 2.02
C ASP A 59 14.73 -15.06 0.80
N VAL A 60 13.78 -14.13 0.71
CA VAL A 60 12.78 -14.09 -0.37
C VAL A 60 13.41 -13.96 -1.76
N ASP A 61 14.43 -13.11 -1.91
CA ASP A 61 15.10 -12.89 -3.20
C ASP A 61 15.87 -14.14 -3.64
N GLN A 62 16.47 -14.84 -2.67
CA GLN A 62 17.12 -16.12 -2.86
C GLN A 62 16.12 -17.19 -3.32
N VAL A 63 14.97 -17.33 -2.66
CA VAL A 63 13.92 -18.28 -3.06
C VAL A 63 13.35 -17.93 -4.44
N ASP A 64 13.09 -16.66 -4.71
CA ASP A 64 12.57 -16.21 -6.02
C ASP A 64 13.56 -16.43 -7.16
N ASN A 65 14.86 -16.26 -6.88
CA ASN A 65 15.91 -16.63 -7.82
C ASN A 65 15.94 -18.14 -8.05
N LEU A 66 15.81 -18.96 -7.01
CA LEU A 66 15.74 -20.43 -7.16
C LEU A 66 14.53 -20.87 -8.00
N ILE A 67 13.38 -20.20 -7.87
CA ILE A 67 12.21 -20.45 -8.70
C ILE A 67 12.51 -20.16 -10.17
N LYS A 68 13.16 -19.01 -10.47
CA LYS A 68 13.56 -18.64 -11.85
C LYS A 68 14.56 -19.62 -12.47
N PHE A 69 15.38 -20.27 -11.64
CA PHE A 69 16.42 -21.21 -12.06
C PHE A 69 16.06 -22.67 -11.81
N CYS A 70 14.80 -23.00 -11.52
CA CYS A 70 14.36 -24.39 -11.49
C CYS A 70 14.56 -25.05 -12.86
N PRO A 71 15.00 -26.32 -12.91
CA PRO A 71 15.13 -27.04 -14.17
C PRO A 71 13.77 -27.16 -14.85
N THR A 72 13.72 -26.96 -16.16
CA THR A 72 12.47 -27.20 -16.90
C THR A 72 12.18 -28.70 -16.97
N LYS A 73 10.94 -29.06 -17.31
CA LYS A 73 10.56 -30.48 -17.45
C LYS A 73 11.45 -31.20 -18.47
N GLU A 74 11.76 -30.55 -19.57
CA GLU A 74 12.63 -31.07 -20.63
C GLU A 74 14.05 -31.33 -20.11
N GLU A 75 14.60 -30.39 -19.32
CA GLU A 75 15.94 -30.53 -18.72
C GLU A 75 16.00 -31.64 -17.67
N MET A 76 14.94 -31.77 -16.85
CA MET A 76 14.84 -32.86 -15.89
C MET A 76 14.80 -34.22 -16.60
N GLU A 77 14.05 -34.35 -17.69
CA GLU A 77 13.98 -35.60 -18.46
C GLU A 77 15.33 -35.93 -19.13
N LEU A 78 16.02 -34.93 -19.68
CA LEU A 78 17.38 -35.09 -20.22
C LEU A 78 18.38 -35.57 -19.16
N LEU A 79 18.32 -35.01 -17.94
CA LEU A 79 19.20 -35.41 -16.83
C LEU A 79 18.84 -36.78 -16.24
N LYS A 80 17.55 -37.16 -16.23
CA LYS A 80 17.12 -38.52 -15.85
C LYS A 80 17.62 -39.58 -16.84
N GLY A 81 17.61 -39.25 -18.13
CA GLY A 81 18.09 -40.15 -19.20
C GLY A 81 19.61 -40.26 -19.29
N TYR A 82 20.37 -39.44 -18.56
CA TYR A 82 21.83 -39.48 -18.58
C TYR A 82 22.37 -40.70 -17.80
N THR A 83 23.01 -41.63 -18.52
CA THR A 83 23.60 -42.85 -17.96
C THR A 83 25.10 -42.76 -17.72
N GLY A 84 25.72 -41.61 -17.99
CA GLY A 84 27.14 -41.39 -17.77
C GLY A 84 27.46 -41.08 -16.31
N ASP A 85 28.72 -40.74 -16.07
CA ASP A 85 29.21 -40.35 -14.75
C ASP A 85 28.72 -38.93 -14.38
N LYS A 86 27.83 -38.85 -13.38
CA LYS A 86 27.19 -37.59 -12.96
C LYS A 86 28.18 -36.57 -12.40
N ASP A 87 29.32 -37.01 -11.89
CA ASP A 87 30.37 -36.13 -11.35
C ASP A 87 31.12 -35.38 -12.46
N LYS A 88 31.01 -35.84 -13.71
CA LYS A 88 31.61 -35.20 -14.90
C LYS A 88 30.69 -34.19 -15.58
N LEU A 89 29.45 -34.06 -15.09
CA LEU A 89 28.53 -33.03 -15.57
C LEU A 89 29.01 -31.63 -15.13
N GLY A 90 28.55 -30.59 -15.83
CA GLY A 90 28.86 -29.21 -15.44
C GLY A 90 28.17 -28.83 -14.13
N LYS A 91 28.59 -27.70 -13.54
CA LYS A 91 28.04 -27.22 -12.25
C LYS A 91 26.53 -26.94 -12.32
N CYS A 92 26.01 -26.56 -13.48
CA CYS A 92 24.59 -26.28 -13.68
C CYS A 92 23.77 -27.57 -13.66
N GLU A 93 24.23 -28.60 -14.36
CA GLU A 93 23.65 -29.93 -14.38
C GLU A 93 23.68 -30.57 -12.97
N GLN A 94 24.82 -30.47 -12.28
CA GLN A 94 24.97 -30.97 -10.91
C GLN A 94 24.00 -30.24 -9.96
N PHE A 95 23.85 -28.92 -10.10
CA PHE A 95 22.87 -28.15 -9.35
C PHE A 95 21.43 -28.62 -9.59
N PHE A 96 21.06 -28.87 -10.85
CA PHE A 96 19.73 -29.38 -11.20
C PHE A 96 19.49 -30.77 -10.62
N LEU A 97 20.49 -31.65 -10.63
CA LEU A 97 20.40 -32.96 -9.99
C LEU A 97 20.13 -32.86 -8.48
N GLU A 98 20.72 -31.88 -7.79
CA GLU A 98 20.42 -31.62 -6.38
C GLU A 98 18.97 -31.12 -6.18
N LEU A 99 18.49 -30.18 -7.00
CA LEU A 99 17.10 -29.70 -6.94
C LEU A 99 16.08 -30.81 -7.24
N MET A 100 16.39 -31.70 -8.18
CA MET A 100 15.53 -32.82 -8.57
C MET A 100 15.34 -33.87 -7.45
N LYS A 101 16.17 -33.86 -6.40
CA LYS A 101 15.94 -34.68 -5.20
C LYS A 101 14.70 -34.24 -4.42
N VAL A 102 14.26 -33.00 -4.62
CA VAL A 102 13.04 -32.46 -4.01
C VAL A 102 11.86 -32.67 -4.98
N PRO A 103 10.87 -33.51 -4.65
CA PRO A 103 9.70 -33.67 -5.51
C PRO A 103 8.90 -32.37 -5.54
N ARG A 104 8.43 -31.99 -6.75
CA ARG A 104 7.74 -30.71 -7.01
C ARG A 104 8.49 -29.49 -6.45
N VAL A 105 9.82 -29.46 -6.63
CA VAL A 105 10.70 -28.41 -6.10
C VAL A 105 10.21 -27.00 -6.38
N GLU A 106 9.75 -26.71 -7.60
CA GLU A 106 9.24 -25.37 -7.95
C GLU A 106 8.00 -24.99 -7.12
N SER A 107 7.03 -25.90 -6.98
CA SER A 107 5.84 -25.66 -6.16
C SER A 107 6.18 -25.43 -4.69
N LYS A 108 7.11 -26.23 -4.14
CA LYS A 108 7.55 -26.10 -2.75
C LYS A 108 8.33 -24.82 -2.51
N LEU A 109 9.16 -24.39 -3.47
CA LEU A 109 9.83 -23.09 -3.42
C LEU A 109 8.82 -21.93 -3.48
N ARG A 110 7.75 -22.04 -4.29
CA ARG A 110 6.67 -21.03 -4.31
C ARG A 110 5.93 -20.95 -2.99
N VAL A 111 5.65 -22.09 -2.35
CA VAL A 111 5.10 -22.15 -0.98
C VAL A 111 6.05 -21.52 0.02
N PHE A 112 7.35 -21.79 -0.11
CA PHE A 112 8.36 -21.23 0.79
C PHE A 112 8.49 -19.70 0.64
N SER A 113 8.51 -19.20 -0.60
CA SER A 113 8.51 -17.75 -0.88
C SER A 113 7.28 -17.08 -0.28
N PHE A 114 6.09 -17.66 -0.48
CA PHE A 114 4.86 -17.15 0.14
C PHE A 114 4.93 -17.16 1.67
N LYS A 115 5.44 -18.22 2.29
CA LYS A 115 5.60 -18.31 3.75
C LYS A 115 6.46 -17.16 4.30
N ILE A 116 7.56 -16.84 3.64
CA ILE A 116 8.46 -15.73 4.03
C ILE A 116 7.74 -14.38 3.89
N GLN A 117 7.01 -14.17 2.79
CA GLN A 117 6.34 -12.90 2.48
C GLN A 117 5.04 -12.67 3.26
N PHE A 118 4.37 -13.74 3.72
CA PHE A 118 3.02 -13.68 4.27
C PHE A 118 2.90 -12.69 5.45
N ARG A 119 3.87 -12.70 6.36
CA ARG A 119 3.82 -11.87 7.58
C ARG A 119 3.88 -10.37 7.29
N SER A 120 4.75 -9.95 6.38
CA SER A 120 4.84 -8.53 6.01
C SER A 120 3.57 -8.08 5.28
N GLN A 121 3.07 -8.88 4.34
CA GLN A 121 1.84 -8.59 3.60
C GLN A 121 0.62 -8.45 4.53
N VAL A 122 0.47 -9.36 5.51
CA VAL A 122 -0.60 -9.26 6.53
C VAL A 122 -0.43 -8.01 7.40
N SER A 123 0.78 -7.70 7.84
CA SER A 123 1.08 -6.50 8.64
C SER A 123 0.72 -5.22 7.90
N ASP A 124 1.14 -5.09 6.65
CA ASP A 124 0.92 -3.91 5.81
C ASP A 124 -0.57 -3.71 5.49
N LEU A 125 -1.27 -4.80 5.16
CA LEU A 125 -2.71 -4.77 4.92
C LEU A 125 -3.47 -4.40 6.21
N ARG A 126 -3.10 -4.98 7.36
CA ARG A 126 -3.72 -4.66 8.65
C ARG A 126 -3.48 -3.20 9.06
N HIS A 127 -2.29 -2.66 8.80
CA HIS A 127 -2.00 -1.24 9.06
C HIS A 127 -2.93 -0.33 8.25
N SER A 128 -3.12 -0.65 6.97
CA SER A 128 -3.98 0.11 6.07
C SER A 128 -5.46 0.09 6.49
N LEU A 129 -5.97 -1.03 7.02
CA LEU A 129 -7.36 -1.15 7.46
C LEU A 129 -7.70 -0.37 8.74
N ASN A 130 -6.72 0.01 9.58
CA ASN A 130 -6.95 0.61 10.90
C ASN A 130 -7.18 2.13 10.92
N ILE A 131 -7.05 2.85 9.81
CA ILE A 131 -6.95 4.33 9.79
C ILE A 131 -8.31 5.08 9.83
N ILE A 132 -9.46 4.40 9.65
CA ILE A 132 -10.74 5.07 9.34
C ILE A 132 -11.70 5.10 10.55
N ARG A 133 -11.82 6.21 11.33
CA ARG A 133 -13.00 6.40 12.24
C ARG A 133 -13.29 7.81 12.84
N ASN A 134 -14.56 8.23 12.65
CA ASN A 134 -15.51 9.08 13.43
C ASN A 134 -15.12 10.48 14.01
N SER A 135 -15.65 11.55 13.39
CA SER A 135 -15.64 12.94 13.92
C SER A 135 -17.05 13.49 14.22
N VAL A 136 -17.24 14.09 15.40
CA VAL A 136 -18.51 14.71 15.83
C VAL A 136 -18.60 16.19 15.38
N LYS A 137 -17.49 16.93 15.38
CA LYS A 137 -17.48 18.36 15.00
C LYS A 137 -17.83 18.59 13.53
N LEU A 138 -17.43 17.70 12.63
CA LEU A 138 -17.78 17.77 11.20
C LEU A 138 -19.30 17.81 11.00
N LYS A 139 -20.05 16.99 11.74
CA LYS A 139 -21.52 16.95 11.67
C LYS A 139 -22.15 18.31 12.00
N ARG A 140 -21.60 19.01 13.00
CA ARG A 140 -22.11 20.33 13.41
C ARG A 140 -21.87 21.39 12.33
N ILE A 141 -20.71 21.35 11.68
CA ILE A 141 -20.40 22.26 10.57
C ILE A 141 -21.34 22.05 9.38
N MET A 142 -21.62 20.79 9.03
CA MET A 142 -22.57 20.46 7.95
C MET A 142 -23.98 21.03 8.21
N GLN A 143 -24.45 20.98 9.46
CA GLN A 143 -25.74 21.58 9.85
C GLN A 143 -25.75 23.10 9.69
N THR A 144 -24.65 23.77 10.05
CA THR A 144 -24.53 25.22 9.88
C THR A 144 -24.53 25.59 8.39
N ILE A 145 -23.83 24.82 7.55
CA ILE A 145 -23.84 25.02 6.08
C ILE A 145 -25.26 24.87 5.51
N LEU A 146 -25.99 23.82 5.92
CA LEU A 146 -27.38 23.63 5.48
C LEU A 146 -28.27 24.82 5.89
N SER A 147 -28.13 25.29 7.13
CA SER A 147 -28.92 26.41 7.65
C SER A 147 -28.64 27.71 6.89
N LEU A 148 -27.35 27.99 6.62
CA LEU A 148 -26.95 29.14 5.79
C LEU A 148 -27.47 29.01 4.36
N GLY A 149 -27.35 27.82 3.76
CA GLY A 149 -27.84 27.54 2.42
C GLY A 149 -29.36 27.75 2.29
N ASN A 150 -30.15 27.27 3.25
CA ASN A 150 -31.60 27.46 3.26
C ASN A 150 -31.97 28.94 3.41
N ALA A 151 -31.29 29.68 4.29
CA ALA A 151 -31.51 31.11 4.46
C ALA A 151 -31.18 31.90 3.18
N LEU A 152 -30.06 31.59 2.51
CA LEU A 152 -29.67 32.27 1.27
C LEU A 152 -30.59 31.96 0.09
N ASN A 153 -31.20 30.78 0.07
CA ASN A 153 -32.06 30.31 -1.00
C ASN A 153 -33.56 30.45 -0.67
N GLN A 154 -33.92 31.21 0.37
CA GLN A 154 -35.30 31.41 0.79
C GLN A 154 -36.16 31.92 -0.39
N GLY A 155 -37.36 31.33 -0.55
CA GLY A 155 -38.26 31.64 -1.66
C GLY A 155 -37.93 30.92 -2.97
N THR A 156 -36.88 30.11 -3.02
CA THR A 156 -36.59 29.20 -4.14
C THR A 156 -36.87 27.75 -3.77
N ALA A 157 -36.91 26.85 -4.77
CA ALA A 157 -37.00 25.40 -4.55
C ALA A 157 -35.85 24.83 -3.68
N ARG A 158 -34.75 25.56 -3.50
CA ARG A 158 -33.60 25.17 -2.67
C ARG A 158 -33.63 25.75 -1.25
N GLY A 159 -34.63 26.57 -0.90
CA GLY A 159 -34.73 27.27 0.39
C GLY A 159 -35.28 26.44 1.56
N SER A 160 -35.62 25.18 1.34
CA SER A 160 -36.16 24.26 2.36
C SER A 160 -35.55 22.87 2.22
N ALA A 161 -34.27 22.81 1.88
CA ALA A 161 -33.57 21.55 1.73
C ALA A 161 -33.37 20.88 3.10
N ILE A 162 -33.49 19.54 3.12
CA ILE A 162 -33.17 18.70 4.29
C ILE A 162 -31.71 18.23 4.31
N GLY A 163 -30.99 18.45 3.20
CA GLY A 163 -29.60 18.08 2.98
C GLY A 163 -29.09 18.62 1.65
N PHE A 164 -27.80 18.45 1.38
CA PHE A 164 -27.17 18.87 0.13
C PHE A 164 -26.14 17.82 -0.32
N LYS A 165 -25.86 17.79 -1.63
CA LYS A 165 -24.86 16.88 -2.22
C LYS A 165 -23.45 17.25 -1.76
N LEU A 166 -22.59 16.27 -1.54
CA LEU A 166 -21.29 16.46 -0.90
C LEU A 166 -20.40 17.48 -1.64
N ASP A 167 -20.38 17.43 -2.97
CA ASP A 167 -19.61 18.37 -3.81
C ASP A 167 -20.07 19.84 -3.69
N SER A 168 -21.23 20.09 -3.09
CA SER A 168 -21.68 21.47 -2.80
C SER A 168 -20.76 22.19 -1.83
N LEU A 169 -19.99 21.45 -1.01
CA LEU A 169 -18.97 22.01 -0.13
C LEU A 169 -17.90 22.80 -0.88
N LEU A 170 -17.54 22.35 -2.09
CA LEU A 170 -16.52 22.98 -2.91
C LEU A 170 -16.98 24.33 -3.47
N LYS A 171 -18.29 24.58 -3.51
CA LYS A 171 -18.90 25.82 -4.04
C LYS A 171 -18.97 26.95 -3.02
N LEU A 172 -18.63 26.68 -1.75
CA LEU A 172 -18.68 27.68 -0.68
C LEU A 172 -17.66 28.81 -0.87
N THR A 173 -16.59 28.57 -1.63
CA THR A 173 -15.62 29.61 -2.02
C THR A 173 -16.06 30.42 -3.23
N ASP A 174 -16.97 29.89 -4.05
CA ASP A 174 -17.42 30.54 -5.28
C ASP A 174 -18.53 31.55 -5.00
N THR A 175 -19.34 31.28 -3.97
CA THR A 175 -20.41 32.18 -3.53
C THR A 175 -19.82 33.37 -2.77
N ARG A 176 -19.98 34.59 -3.30
CA ARG A 176 -19.41 35.82 -2.73
C ARG A 176 -20.50 36.80 -2.28
N ALA A 177 -20.17 37.59 -1.25
CA ALA A 177 -20.96 38.74 -0.86
C ALA A 177 -20.99 39.79 -1.99
N ARG A 178 -22.01 40.67 -1.99
CA ARG A 178 -22.21 41.70 -3.04
C ARG A 178 -20.99 42.62 -3.24
N ASN A 179 -20.18 42.80 -2.22
CA ASN A 179 -18.95 43.60 -2.27
C ASN A 179 -17.71 42.82 -2.77
N ASN A 180 -17.86 41.55 -3.15
CA ASN A 180 -16.81 40.61 -3.57
C ASN A 180 -15.65 40.37 -2.57
N LYS A 181 -15.69 40.98 -1.39
CA LYS A 181 -14.61 40.91 -0.38
C LYS A 181 -14.63 39.63 0.44
N MET A 182 -15.77 38.95 0.52
CA MET A 182 -15.96 37.79 1.41
C MET A 182 -16.70 36.67 0.68
N THR A 183 -16.22 35.43 0.83
CA THR A 183 -16.92 34.23 0.34
C THR A 183 -17.87 33.66 1.41
N LEU A 184 -18.78 32.78 1.02
CA LEU A 184 -19.64 32.08 1.96
C LEU A 184 -18.83 31.21 2.95
N MET A 185 -17.69 30.64 2.52
CA MET A 185 -16.75 29.95 3.41
C MET A 185 -16.20 30.86 4.52
N HIS A 186 -15.79 32.08 4.18
CA HIS A 186 -15.32 33.05 5.17
C HIS A 186 -16.44 33.44 6.14
N TYR A 187 -17.64 33.65 5.62
CA TYR A 187 -18.80 33.97 6.44
C TYR A 187 -19.16 32.83 7.40
N LEU A 188 -19.15 31.59 6.92
CA LEU A 188 -19.34 30.38 7.74
C LEU A 188 -18.33 30.36 8.90
N CYS A 189 -17.05 30.58 8.61
CA CYS A 189 -16.01 30.60 9.65
C CYS A 189 -16.26 31.70 10.70
N LYS A 190 -16.71 32.90 10.29
CA LYS A 190 -17.08 33.98 11.21
C LYS A 190 -18.28 33.61 12.09
N VAL A 191 -19.33 33.05 11.50
CA VAL A 191 -20.52 32.60 12.26
C VAL A 191 -20.15 31.51 13.26
N LEU A 192 -19.30 30.56 12.87
CA LEU A 192 -18.84 29.50 13.76
C LEU A 192 -17.94 30.05 14.88
N ALA A 193 -17.06 31.00 14.59
CA ALA A 193 -16.24 31.65 15.62
C ALA A 193 -17.08 32.38 16.68
N ASP A 194 -18.15 33.06 16.25
CA ASP A 194 -19.06 33.79 17.15
C ASP A 194 -19.97 32.86 17.95
N LYS A 195 -20.56 31.84 17.30
CA LYS A 195 -21.62 31.01 17.91
C LYS A 195 -21.15 29.67 18.47
N LEU A 196 -20.13 29.06 17.86
CA LEU A 196 -19.70 27.69 18.14
C LEU A 196 -18.17 27.53 18.00
N PRO A 197 -17.34 28.29 18.73
CA PRO A 197 -15.89 28.32 18.53
C PRO A 197 -15.22 26.94 18.71
N VAL A 198 -15.81 26.06 19.55
CA VAL A 198 -15.33 24.69 19.80
C VAL A 198 -15.30 23.80 18.55
N VAL A 199 -16.02 24.16 17.48
CA VAL A 199 -16.01 23.38 16.23
C VAL A 199 -14.96 23.85 15.23
N LEU A 200 -14.29 24.98 15.46
CA LEU A 200 -13.32 25.55 14.52
C LEU A 200 -12.11 24.63 14.29
N ASP A 201 -11.74 23.83 15.30
CA ASP A 201 -10.64 22.87 15.21
C ASP A 201 -11.10 21.45 14.82
N PHE A 202 -12.25 21.31 14.15
CA PHE A 202 -12.75 20.01 13.66
C PHE A 202 -11.76 19.28 12.77
N SER A 203 -10.83 19.99 12.12
CA SER A 203 -9.75 19.42 11.35
C SER A 203 -8.88 18.45 12.16
N LYS A 204 -8.79 18.64 13.49
CA LYS A 204 -8.12 17.69 14.40
C LYS A 204 -8.89 16.37 14.53
N ASP A 205 -10.23 16.44 14.62
CA ASP A 205 -11.10 15.27 14.70
C ASP A 205 -11.10 14.44 13.41
N VAL A 206 -10.73 15.05 12.27
CA VAL A 206 -10.59 14.37 10.97
C VAL A 206 -9.13 14.29 10.51
N SER A 207 -8.18 14.30 11.44
CA SER A 207 -6.74 14.23 11.12
C SER A 207 -6.35 12.94 10.38
N SER A 208 -7.10 11.85 10.58
CA SER A 208 -6.92 10.60 9.83
C SER A 208 -7.46 10.64 8.39
N LEU A 209 -8.18 11.70 8.00
CA LEU A 209 -8.75 11.84 6.66
C LEU A 209 -7.66 11.94 5.58
N GLU A 210 -6.55 12.64 5.85
CA GLU A 210 -5.48 12.80 4.86
C GLU A 210 -4.70 11.50 4.62
N PRO A 211 -4.31 10.72 5.66
CA PRO A 211 -3.86 9.34 5.47
C PRO A 211 -4.90 8.45 4.79
N ALA A 212 -6.18 8.53 5.20
CA ALA A 212 -7.25 7.71 4.63
C ALA A 212 -7.49 7.99 3.15
N ALA A 213 -7.41 9.25 2.71
CA ALA A 213 -7.55 9.63 1.30
C ALA A 213 -6.43 9.10 0.40
N LYS A 214 -5.29 8.69 0.98
CA LYS A 214 -4.19 8.05 0.24
C LYS A 214 -4.37 6.54 0.10
N ILE A 215 -5.29 5.94 0.87
CA ILE A 215 -5.63 4.54 0.74
C ILE A 215 -6.39 4.34 -0.56
N GLN A 216 -5.90 3.44 -1.40
CA GLN A 216 -6.60 3.02 -2.60
C GLN A 216 -7.24 1.67 -2.32
N LEU A 217 -8.57 1.63 -2.23
CA LEU A 217 -9.30 0.41 -1.89
C LEU A 217 -9.05 -0.72 -2.90
N LYS A 218 -8.79 -0.34 -4.16
CA LYS A 218 -8.38 -1.27 -5.22
C LYS A 218 -7.12 -2.05 -4.85
N PHE A 219 -6.07 -1.38 -4.39
CA PHE A 219 -4.83 -2.07 -4.00
C PHE A 219 -5.05 -2.95 -2.78
N LEU A 220 -5.85 -2.51 -1.80
CA LEU A 220 -6.22 -3.37 -0.67
C LEU A 220 -6.96 -4.64 -1.10
N ALA A 221 -7.85 -4.54 -2.09
CA ALA A 221 -8.56 -5.67 -2.66
C ALA A 221 -7.61 -6.64 -3.38
N GLU A 222 -6.67 -6.10 -4.16
CA GLU A 222 -5.63 -6.88 -4.86
C GLU A 222 -4.71 -7.61 -3.87
N GLU A 223 -4.26 -6.95 -2.81
CA GLU A 223 -3.44 -7.55 -1.75
C GLU A 223 -4.19 -8.65 -0.99
N MET A 224 -5.46 -8.40 -0.60
CA MET A 224 -6.29 -9.41 0.05
C MET A 224 -6.50 -10.64 -0.85
N GLN A 225 -6.70 -10.42 -2.15
CA GLN A 225 -6.83 -11.50 -3.12
C GLN A 225 -5.51 -12.27 -3.30
N ALA A 226 -4.38 -11.57 -3.33
CA ALA A 226 -3.06 -12.19 -3.45
C ALA A 226 -2.76 -13.09 -2.25
N ILE A 227 -3.03 -12.62 -1.02
CA ILE A 227 -2.87 -13.40 0.21
C ILE A 227 -3.78 -14.64 0.19
N SER A 228 -5.05 -14.47 -0.18
CA SER A 228 -6.03 -15.57 -0.23
C SER A 228 -5.63 -16.64 -1.25
N LYS A 229 -5.27 -16.23 -2.47
CA LYS A 229 -4.79 -17.14 -3.53
C LYS A 229 -3.46 -17.81 -3.16
N GLY A 230 -2.58 -17.09 -2.46
CA GLY A 230 -1.33 -17.65 -1.95
C GLY A 230 -1.61 -18.79 -0.99
N LEU A 231 -2.51 -18.58 -0.03
CA LEU A 231 -2.93 -19.60 0.92
C LEU A 231 -3.59 -20.80 0.23
N GLU A 232 -4.48 -20.58 -0.75
CA GLU A 232 -5.09 -21.66 -1.56
C GLU A 232 -4.03 -22.53 -2.25
N LYS A 233 -2.99 -21.92 -2.83
CA LYS A 233 -1.88 -22.66 -3.45
C LYS A 233 -1.09 -23.49 -2.43
N VAL A 234 -0.92 -22.98 -1.22
CA VAL A 234 -0.27 -23.71 -0.14
C VAL A 234 -1.09 -24.95 0.25
N VAL A 235 -2.40 -24.80 0.41
CA VAL A 235 -3.32 -25.91 0.69
C VAL A 235 -3.27 -26.94 -0.44
N GLN A 236 -3.28 -26.50 -1.70
CA GLN A 236 -3.19 -27.39 -2.86
C GLN A 236 -1.86 -28.18 -2.89
N GLU A 237 -0.73 -27.54 -2.57
CA GLU A 237 0.56 -28.22 -2.53
C GLU A 237 0.65 -29.21 -1.36
N LEU A 238 0.04 -28.91 -0.20
CA LEU A 238 -0.07 -29.86 0.89
C LEU A 238 -0.78 -31.14 0.42
N SER A 239 -1.96 -31.03 -0.19
CA SER A 239 -2.71 -32.18 -0.72
C SER A 239 -1.92 -32.93 -1.80
N SER A 240 -1.23 -32.21 -2.68
CA SER A 240 -0.43 -32.82 -3.75
C SER A 240 0.75 -33.63 -3.19
N SER A 241 1.35 -33.16 -2.09
CA SER A 241 2.53 -33.75 -1.45
C SER A 241 2.32 -35.04 -0.68
N GLU A 242 1.07 -35.48 -0.53
CA GLU A 242 0.73 -36.81 -0.04
C GLU A 242 1.25 -37.90 -0.98
N ASN A 243 1.33 -37.61 -2.29
CA ASN A 243 1.78 -38.55 -3.31
C ASN A 243 3.31 -38.61 -3.48
N ASP A 244 4.08 -37.83 -2.71
CA ASP A 244 5.55 -37.77 -2.82
C ASP A 244 6.28 -38.85 -2.04
N GLY A 245 5.58 -39.59 -1.18
CA GLY A 245 6.18 -40.53 -0.25
C GLY A 245 6.93 -39.86 0.93
N PRO A 246 7.79 -40.62 1.64
CA PRO A 246 8.39 -40.21 2.91
C PRO A 246 9.31 -38.98 2.84
N VAL A 247 9.88 -38.68 1.67
CA VAL A 247 10.82 -37.56 1.48
C VAL A 247 10.17 -36.20 1.75
N SER A 248 8.83 -36.12 1.65
CA SER A 248 8.07 -34.89 1.91
C SER A 248 7.46 -34.83 3.31
N ASP A 249 7.70 -35.80 4.19
CA ASP A 249 7.06 -35.87 5.52
C ASP A 249 7.38 -34.62 6.35
N SER A 250 8.65 -34.22 6.41
CA SER A 250 9.08 -33.03 7.13
C SER A 250 8.44 -31.75 6.57
N PHE A 251 8.32 -31.68 5.24
CA PHE A 251 7.69 -30.56 4.55
C PHE A 251 6.20 -30.48 4.92
N ARG A 252 5.48 -31.60 4.87
CA ARG A 252 4.05 -31.65 5.21
C ARG A 252 3.78 -31.24 6.64
N GLU A 253 4.56 -31.75 7.60
CA GLU A 253 4.39 -31.39 9.00
C GLU A 253 4.65 -29.91 9.27
N LYS A 254 5.74 -29.36 8.72
CA LYS A 254 6.04 -27.92 8.82
C LYS A 254 5.00 -27.06 8.10
N LEU A 255 4.46 -27.54 7.00
CA LEU A 255 3.46 -26.80 6.24
C LEU A 255 2.10 -26.76 6.94
N LYS A 256 1.68 -27.86 7.59
CA LYS A 256 0.47 -27.89 8.42
C LYS A 256 0.56 -26.92 9.60
N GLU A 257 1.71 -26.86 10.27
CA GLU A 257 1.97 -25.92 11.36
C GLU A 257 1.79 -24.47 10.88
N PHE A 258 2.38 -24.12 9.73
CA PHE A 258 2.20 -22.82 9.11
C PHE A 258 0.74 -22.53 8.71
N LEU A 259 0.06 -23.49 8.08
CA LEU A 259 -1.32 -23.34 7.60
C LEU A 259 -2.29 -23.04 8.74
N CYS A 260 -2.17 -23.72 9.88
CA CYS A 260 -3.02 -23.47 11.03
C CYS A 260 -2.99 -21.99 11.48
N PHE A 261 -1.80 -21.39 11.49
CA PHE A 261 -1.62 -19.97 11.81
C PHE A 261 -2.11 -19.07 10.67
N ALA A 262 -1.70 -19.36 9.43
CA ALA A 262 -2.00 -18.53 8.27
C ALA A 262 -3.51 -18.45 7.98
N GLU A 263 -4.24 -19.56 8.10
CA GLU A 263 -5.69 -19.58 7.93
C GLU A 263 -6.43 -18.71 8.96
N ALA A 264 -5.97 -18.72 10.21
CA ALA A 264 -6.54 -17.89 11.27
C ALA A 264 -6.31 -16.40 10.98
N GLU A 265 -5.10 -16.01 10.56
CA GLU A 265 -4.76 -14.64 10.20
C GLU A 265 -5.55 -14.17 8.97
N VAL A 266 -5.62 -14.97 7.90
CA VAL A 266 -6.39 -14.63 6.69
C VAL A 266 -7.88 -14.48 7.02
N ARG A 267 -8.44 -15.33 7.88
CA ARG A 267 -9.83 -15.20 8.34
C ARG A 267 -10.07 -13.92 9.12
N SER A 268 -9.15 -13.57 10.03
CA SER A 268 -9.20 -12.30 10.76
C SER A 268 -9.13 -11.10 9.80
N LEU A 269 -8.23 -11.16 8.81
CA LEU A 269 -8.04 -10.10 7.83
C LEU A 269 -9.25 -9.94 6.90
N ALA A 270 -9.85 -11.04 6.45
CA ALA A 270 -11.09 -11.04 5.69
C ALA A 270 -12.24 -10.35 6.46
N SER A 271 -12.33 -10.62 7.77
CA SER A 271 -13.31 -9.96 8.64
C SER A 271 -13.06 -8.45 8.71
N LEU A 272 -11.83 -8.01 8.94
CA LEU A 272 -11.45 -6.59 8.96
C LEU A 272 -11.73 -5.90 7.61
N TYR A 273 -11.33 -6.52 6.49
CA TYR A 273 -11.56 -6.02 5.14
C TYR A 273 -13.07 -5.88 4.84
N SER A 274 -13.88 -6.88 5.19
CA SER A 274 -15.34 -6.80 5.07
C SER A 274 -15.94 -5.68 5.94
N GLY A 275 -15.35 -5.44 7.11
CA GLY A 275 -15.67 -4.31 7.98
C GLY A 275 -15.38 -2.97 7.30
N VAL A 276 -14.22 -2.83 6.65
CA VAL A 276 -13.85 -1.63 5.89
C VAL A 276 -14.82 -1.40 4.73
N GLY A 277 -15.14 -2.41 3.93
CA GLY A 277 -16.13 -2.28 2.85
C GLY A 277 -17.47 -1.76 3.36
N ARG A 278 -18.00 -2.35 4.43
CA ARG A 278 -19.25 -1.87 5.07
C ARG A 278 -19.13 -0.45 5.61
N ASN A 279 -17.99 -0.08 6.18
CA ASN A 279 -17.76 1.27 6.70
C ASN A 279 -17.65 2.30 5.57
N VAL A 280 -17.03 1.93 4.46
CA VAL A 280 -16.94 2.75 3.24
C VAL A 280 -18.34 3.00 2.69
N ASP A 281 -19.13 1.94 2.48
CA ASP A 281 -20.50 2.08 1.98
C ASP A 281 -21.35 2.91 2.93
N ALA A 282 -21.24 2.65 4.24
CA ALA A 282 -21.94 3.44 5.27
C ALA A 282 -21.51 4.91 5.27
N LEU A 283 -20.23 5.22 5.01
CA LEU A 283 -19.73 6.60 4.91
C LEU A 283 -20.30 7.31 3.68
N ILE A 284 -20.29 6.65 2.53
CA ILE A 284 -20.82 7.20 1.27
C ILE A 284 -22.33 7.46 1.44
N LEU A 285 -23.06 6.48 1.99
CA LEU A 285 -24.49 6.62 2.32
C LEU A 285 -24.76 7.71 3.37
N TYR A 286 -23.89 7.85 4.37
CA TYR A 286 -24.01 8.88 5.41
C TYR A 286 -23.99 10.30 4.81
N PHE A 287 -23.21 10.52 3.75
CA PHE A 287 -23.19 11.78 3.02
C PHE A 287 -24.27 11.89 1.93
N GLY A 288 -25.19 10.92 1.82
CA GLY A 288 -26.27 10.93 0.84
C GLY A 288 -25.81 10.68 -0.59
N GLU A 289 -24.65 10.04 -0.75
CA GLU A 289 -24.13 9.58 -2.03
C GLU A 289 -24.42 8.09 -2.23
N ASP A 290 -24.36 7.65 -3.48
CA ASP A 290 -24.62 6.27 -3.88
C ASP A 290 -23.28 5.51 -4.01
N PRO A 291 -23.02 4.45 -3.21
CA PRO A 291 -21.80 3.65 -3.31
C PRO A 291 -21.54 3.05 -4.69
N ALA A 292 -22.58 2.86 -5.52
CA ALA A 292 -22.42 2.38 -6.89
C ALA A 292 -21.93 3.46 -7.87
N ARG A 293 -22.01 4.74 -7.48
CA ARG A 293 -21.71 5.90 -8.35
C ARG A 293 -20.65 6.84 -7.80
N CYS A 294 -20.37 6.76 -6.50
CA CYS A 294 -19.42 7.60 -5.79
C CYS A 294 -18.43 6.72 -5.04
N SER A 295 -17.14 6.91 -5.30
CA SER A 295 -16.09 6.12 -4.65
C SER A 295 -15.69 6.72 -3.31
N PHE A 296 -15.07 5.90 -2.46
CA PHE A 296 -14.46 6.35 -1.21
C PHE A 296 -13.42 7.46 -1.43
N GLU A 297 -12.61 7.34 -2.48
CA GLU A 297 -11.58 8.31 -2.87
C GLU A 297 -12.21 9.65 -3.24
N GLN A 298 -13.36 9.64 -3.93
CA GLN A 298 -14.10 10.86 -4.24
C GLN A 298 -14.62 11.54 -2.96
N VAL A 299 -15.28 10.77 -2.08
CA VAL A 299 -15.80 11.30 -0.79
C VAL A 299 -14.66 11.87 0.07
N THR A 300 -13.59 11.13 0.25
CA THR A 300 -12.44 11.56 1.07
C THR A 300 -11.70 12.74 0.47
N SER A 301 -11.53 12.79 -0.86
CA SER A 301 -10.95 13.93 -1.57
C SER A 301 -11.78 15.20 -1.41
N THR A 302 -13.10 15.10 -1.61
CA THR A 302 -14.01 16.25 -1.44
C THR A 302 -13.97 16.77 -0.01
N LEU A 303 -13.99 15.88 1.00
CA LEU A 303 -13.86 16.28 2.41
C LEU A 303 -12.49 16.90 2.72
N LEU A 304 -11.40 16.36 2.18
CA LEU A 304 -10.05 16.88 2.41
C LEU A 304 -9.89 18.27 1.83
N ASN A 305 -10.40 18.49 0.62
CA ASN A 305 -10.43 19.80 -0.01
C ASN A 305 -11.27 20.79 0.80
N PHE A 306 -12.44 20.36 1.28
CA PHE A 306 -13.27 21.17 2.18
C PHE A 306 -12.51 21.58 3.46
N VAL A 307 -11.84 20.64 4.13
CA VAL A 307 -11.03 20.93 5.34
C VAL A 307 -9.94 21.96 5.04
N ARG A 308 -9.21 21.80 3.94
CA ARG A 308 -8.15 22.74 3.52
C ARG A 308 -8.71 24.13 3.24
N MET A 309 -9.83 24.22 2.51
CA MET A 309 -10.51 25.47 2.20
C MET A 309 -11.04 26.16 3.46
N PHE A 310 -11.62 25.39 4.39
CA PHE A 310 -12.11 25.90 5.67
C PHE A 310 -10.98 26.48 6.51
N ASN A 311 -9.91 25.71 6.74
CA ASN A 311 -8.77 26.16 7.54
C ASN A 311 -8.16 27.43 6.96
N LYS A 312 -7.98 27.47 5.64
CA LYS A 312 -7.49 28.66 4.94
C LYS A 312 -8.38 29.88 5.17
N ALA A 313 -9.70 29.75 5.00
CA ALA A 313 -10.64 30.85 5.21
C ALA A 313 -10.71 31.30 6.68
N HIS A 314 -10.55 30.37 7.62
CA HIS A 314 -10.47 30.69 9.04
C HIS A 314 -9.20 31.48 9.37
N ASP A 315 -8.04 31.04 8.88
CA ASP A 315 -6.76 31.73 9.06
C ASP A 315 -6.77 33.13 8.44
N GLU A 316 -7.35 33.27 7.24
CA GLU A 316 -7.52 34.57 6.56
C GLU A 316 -8.40 35.52 7.37
N ASN A 317 -9.50 35.03 7.96
CA ASN A 317 -10.35 35.81 8.87
C ASN A 317 -9.59 36.25 10.14
N CYS A 318 -8.82 35.35 10.77
CA CYS A 318 -8.04 35.66 11.97
C CYS A 318 -7.00 36.75 11.69
N LYS A 319 -6.26 36.63 10.58
CA LYS A 319 -5.29 37.66 10.14
C LYS A 319 -5.96 39.00 9.86
N GLN A 320 -7.15 38.99 9.25
CA GLN A 320 -7.88 40.21 8.97
C GLN A 320 -8.34 40.90 10.26
N LEU A 321 -8.87 40.14 11.23
CA LEU A 321 -9.25 40.65 12.55
C LEU A 321 -8.05 41.24 13.30
N GLU A 322 -6.89 40.58 13.28
CA GLU A 322 -5.66 41.11 13.88
C GLU A 322 -5.20 42.41 13.23
N GLN A 323 -5.30 42.53 11.90
CA GLN A 323 -4.95 43.76 11.19
C GLN A 323 -5.92 44.90 11.50
N GLU A 324 -7.22 44.61 11.62
CA GLU A 324 -8.24 45.58 11.99
C GLU A 324 -8.01 46.10 13.42
N MET A 325 -7.71 45.21 14.37
CA MET A 325 -7.37 45.55 15.76
C MET A 325 -6.08 46.40 15.87
N LYS A 326 -5.05 46.10 15.05
CA LYS A 326 -3.81 46.90 15.02
C LYS A 326 -4.08 48.31 14.50
N LYS A 327 -4.83 48.44 13.40
CA LYS A 327 -5.20 49.74 12.82
C LYS A 327 -6.08 50.57 13.75
N SER A 328 -7.03 49.95 14.46
CA SER A 328 -7.84 50.69 15.45
C SER A 328 -6.97 51.18 16.61
N ALA A 329 -6.09 50.33 17.15
CA ALA A 329 -5.17 50.73 18.22
C ALA A 329 -4.18 51.84 17.80
N GLU A 330 -3.71 51.82 16.55
CA GLU A 330 -2.86 52.89 16.00
C GLU A 330 -3.65 54.21 15.81
N ASN A 331 -4.89 54.13 15.32
CA ASN A 331 -5.76 55.28 15.17
C ASN A 331 -6.17 55.89 16.52
N ASP A 332 -6.36 55.07 17.55
CA ASP A 332 -6.68 55.55 18.89
C ASP A 332 -5.44 56.22 19.52
N LYS A 333 -4.24 55.65 19.32
CA LYS A 333 -2.97 56.28 19.74
C LYS A 333 -2.72 57.63 19.04
N SER A 334 -2.99 57.74 17.74
CA SER A 334 -2.79 58.99 17.01
C SER A 334 -3.79 60.06 17.43
N LYS A 335 -5.07 59.71 17.64
CA LYS A 335 -6.07 60.64 18.21
C LYS A 335 -5.69 61.13 19.60
N MET A 336 -5.25 60.26 20.49
CA MET A 336 -4.80 60.65 21.84
C MET A 336 -3.56 61.55 21.79
N GLN A 337 -2.64 61.34 20.84
CA GLN A 337 -1.48 62.21 20.64
C GLN A 337 -1.86 63.60 20.08
N ASP A 338 -2.81 63.67 19.15
CA ASP A 338 -3.30 64.94 18.60
C ASP A 338 -4.12 65.74 19.61
N GLU A 339 -4.94 65.08 20.44
CA GLU A 339 -5.62 65.73 21.57
C GLU A 339 -4.63 66.27 22.59
N SER A 340 -3.60 65.49 22.95
CA SER A 340 -2.55 65.93 23.88
C SER A 340 -1.75 67.13 23.35
N LYS A 341 -1.43 67.15 22.04
CA LYS A 341 -0.76 68.27 21.38
C LYS A 341 -1.64 69.53 21.35
N ASN A 342 -2.93 69.38 21.04
CA ASN A 342 -3.87 70.50 21.04
C ASN A 342 -4.03 71.11 22.43
N ILE A 343 -4.12 70.30 23.49
CA ILE A 343 -4.19 70.76 24.88
C ILE A 343 -2.93 71.56 25.25
N LEU A 344 -1.74 71.03 24.93
CA LEU A 344 -0.47 71.73 25.15
C LEU A 344 -0.39 73.06 24.39
N GLN A 345 -0.86 73.12 23.14
CA GLN A 345 -0.89 74.35 22.35
C GLN A 345 -1.86 75.40 22.88
N THR A 346 -3.02 74.99 23.40
CA THR A 346 -3.97 75.90 24.05
C THR A 346 -3.44 76.45 25.38
N SER A 347 -2.74 75.63 26.18
CA SER A 347 -2.11 76.10 27.42
C SER A 347 -0.96 77.08 27.17
N ILE A 348 -0.16 76.89 26.10
CA ILE A 348 0.92 77.82 25.73
C ILE A 348 0.34 79.16 25.24
N LYS A 349 -0.76 79.16 24.48
CA LYS A 349 -1.43 80.40 24.05
C LYS A 349 -2.07 81.18 25.20
N SER A 350 -2.62 80.50 26.22
CA SER A 350 -3.15 81.16 27.42
C SER A 350 -2.09 81.78 28.33
N ASN A 351 -0.87 81.23 28.34
CA ASN A 351 0.23 81.75 29.18
C ASN A 351 1.01 82.93 28.55
N ASN A 352 0.84 83.21 27.26
CA ASN A 352 1.47 84.34 26.57
C ASN A 352 0.62 85.62 26.55
N VAL A 353 -0.52 85.62 27.26
CA VAL A 353 -1.38 86.80 27.46
C VAL A 353 -1.30 87.18 28.94
N LYS A 354 -0.21 87.81 29.35
CA LYS A 354 -0.10 88.57 30.60
C LYS A 354 0.95 89.66 30.46
#